data_AF-A0A5E5PST6-F1
#
_entry.id   AF-A0A5E5PST6-F1
#
_cell.length_a   1.000
_cell.length_b   1.000
_cell.length_c   1.000
_cell.angle_alpha   90.00
_cell.angle_beta   90.00
_cell.angle_gamma   90.00
#
_symmetry.space_group_name_H-M   'P 1'
#
loop_
_entity.id
_entity.type
_entity.pdbx_description
1 polymer ?
#
loop_
_entity_poly.entity_id
_entity_poly.type
_entity_poly.pdbx_seq_one_letter_code
_entity_poly.pdbx_strand_id
1 'polypeptide(L)'
;MNILNYKLSSTNELLTARIGLLATAHTINTLSLSNTIDQHFPALGSNCALKASTFINTLILSQHEGAQCLDDTTHIAKDKALRLITNQSVPTPQAIGIWLRR
;
A
#
# COMPACT_ATOMS: atom_id res chain seq x y z
N MET A 1 -36.62 -14.47 25.67
CA MET A 1 -35.78 -15.32 24.81
C MET A 1 -34.53 -14.52 24.47
N ASN A 2 -33.40 -14.83 25.10
CA ASN A 2 -32.12 -14.21 24.72
C ASN A 2 -31.51 -15.05 23.61
N ILE A 3 -31.36 -14.47 22.43
CA ILE A 3 -30.85 -15.16 21.24
C ILE A 3 -29.34 -15.42 21.36
N LEU A 4 -28.62 -14.61 22.15
CA LEU A 4 -27.19 -14.73 22.37
C LEU A 4 -26.87 -14.73 23.87
N ASN A 5 -25.90 -15.56 24.27
CA ASN A 5 -25.42 -15.68 25.66
C ASN A 5 -24.33 -14.65 26.01
N TYR A 6 -24.15 -13.61 25.19
CA TYR A 6 -23.13 -12.58 25.37
C TYR A 6 -23.64 -11.19 25.00
N LYS A 7 -23.00 -10.16 25.56
CA LYS A 7 -23.30 -8.75 25.31
C LYS A 7 -22.48 -8.24 24.13
N LEU A 8 -23.15 -7.70 23.12
CA LEU A 8 -22.49 -7.02 22.02
C LEU A 8 -22.08 -5.60 22.47
N SER A 9 -20.88 -5.17 22.08
CA SER A 9 -20.40 -3.80 22.23
C SER A 9 -19.88 -3.30 20.88
N SER A 10 -20.02 -2.00 20.62
CA SER A 10 -19.38 -1.37 19.47
C SER A 10 -17.87 -1.17 19.73
N THR A 11 -17.10 -1.13 18.66
CA THR A 11 -15.69 -0.75 18.65
C THR A 11 -15.41 0.16 17.45
N ASN A 12 -14.36 0.97 17.56
CA ASN A 12 -13.83 1.78 16.46
C ASN A 12 -12.58 1.15 15.82
N GLU A 13 -12.31 -0.12 16.14
CA GLU A 13 -11.23 -0.88 15.51
C GLU A 13 -11.39 -0.93 13.99
N LEU A 14 -10.27 -0.82 13.29
CA LEU A 14 -10.24 -0.90 11.85
C LEU A 14 -10.00 -2.35 11.43
N LEU A 15 -10.80 -2.82 10.48
CA LEU A 15 -10.65 -4.14 9.88
C LEU A 15 -10.12 -4.00 8.46
N THR A 16 -9.27 -4.94 8.04
CA THR A 16 -8.82 -5.07 6.66
C THR A 16 -9.01 -6.50 6.17
N ALA A 17 -9.56 -6.66 4.97
CA ALA A 17 -9.59 -7.95 4.27
C ALA A 17 -8.24 -8.27 3.59
N ARG A 18 -7.28 -7.34 3.63
CA ARG A 18 -6.00 -7.40 2.90
C ARG A 18 -4.82 -7.79 3.80
N ILE A 19 -5.08 -8.47 4.91
CA ILE A 19 -4.04 -8.83 5.89
C ILE A 19 -2.92 -9.68 5.26
N GLY A 20 -3.21 -10.44 4.21
CA GLY A 20 -2.21 -11.21 3.46
C GLY A 20 -1.10 -10.34 2.84
N LEU A 21 -1.37 -9.06 2.54
CA LEU A 21 -0.36 -8.13 2.02
C LEU A 21 0.69 -7.75 3.07
N LEU A 22 0.45 -8.02 4.35
CA LEU A 22 1.40 -7.73 5.42
C LEU A 22 2.70 -8.52 5.26
N ALA A 23 2.62 -9.79 4.83
CA ALA A 23 3.81 -10.60 4.56
C ALA A 23 4.68 -9.94 3.50
N THR A 24 4.09 -9.53 2.38
CA THR A 24 4.77 -8.83 1.29
C THR A 24 5.38 -7.49 1.76
N ALA A 25 4.60 -6.67 2.46
CA ALA A 25 5.09 -5.39 2.99
C ALA A 25 6.26 -5.58 3.97
N HIS A 26 6.19 -6.61 4.82
CA HIS A 26 7.28 -6.95 5.73
C HIS A 26 8.52 -7.43 4.97
N THR A 27 8.37 -8.27 3.95
CA THR A 27 9.50 -8.71 3.10
C THR A 27 10.19 -7.53 2.41
N ILE A 28 9.44 -6.58 1.84
CA ILE A 28 9.99 -5.36 1.24
C ILE A 28 10.88 -4.62 2.25
N ASN A 29 10.40 -4.45 3.48
CA ASN A 29 11.13 -3.75 4.53
C ASN A 29 12.37 -4.53 4.99
N THR A 30 12.25 -5.83 5.24
CA THR A 30 13.36 -6.68 5.71
C THR A 30 14.49 -6.77 4.69
N LEU A 31 14.15 -6.80 3.39
CA LEU A 31 15.15 -6.77 2.32
C LEU A 31 15.75 -5.38 2.08
N SER A 32 15.27 -4.35 2.78
CA SER A 32 15.64 -2.95 2.52
C SER A 32 15.47 -2.56 1.05
N LEU A 33 14.48 -3.14 0.38
CA LEU A 33 14.30 -3.07 -1.07
C LEU A 33 14.18 -1.62 -1.55
N SER A 34 13.52 -0.77 -0.76
CA SER A 34 13.39 0.67 -1.03
C SER A 34 14.73 1.36 -1.25
N ASN A 35 15.78 1.00 -0.49
CA ASN A 35 17.10 1.61 -0.62
C ASN A 35 17.74 1.28 -1.97
N THR A 36 17.66 0.02 -2.38
CA THR A 36 18.17 -0.43 -3.68
C THR A 36 17.40 0.23 -4.82
N ILE A 37 16.06 0.31 -4.71
CA ILE A 37 15.24 0.98 -5.72
C ILE A 37 15.64 2.46 -5.86
N ASP A 38 15.75 3.17 -4.75
CA ASP A 38 16.03 4.61 -4.76
C ASP A 38 17.43 4.96 -5.27
N GLN A 39 18.36 4.00 -5.31
CA GLN A 39 19.68 4.15 -5.91
C GLN A 39 19.69 3.96 -7.44
N HIS A 40 18.79 3.14 -7.97
CA HIS A 40 18.83 2.72 -9.38
C HIS A 40 17.74 3.37 -10.24
N PHE A 41 16.65 3.81 -9.63
CA PHE A 41 15.51 4.37 -10.35
C PHE A 41 15.37 5.88 -10.13
N PRO A 42 14.93 6.63 -11.16
CA PRO A 42 14.76 8.07 -11.03
C PRO A 42 13.58 8.42 -10.13
N ALA A 43 13.74 9.45 -9.31
CA ALA A 43 12.64 10.05 -8.57
C ALA A 43 11.67 10.81 -9.51
N LEU A 44 10.53 11.25 -8.97
CA LEU A 44 9.55 12.02 -9.74
C LEU A 44 10.04 13.48 -9.98
N GLY A 45 10.96 13.69 -10.92
CA GLY A 45 11.41 15.02 -11.38
C GLY A 45 12.49 15.64 -10.50
N SER A 46 13.14 16.70 -10.98
CA SER A 46 14.33 17.28 -10.34
C SER A 46 14.08 17.98 -8.99
N ASN A 47 12.82 18.08 -8.53
CA ASN A 47 12.46 18.86 -7.34
C ASN A 47 11.28 18.32 -6.50
N CYS A 48 10.83 17.06 -6.64
CA CYS A 48 9.58 16.61 -6.00
C CYS A 48 9.63 15.29 -5.20
N ALA A 49 9.41 15.46 -3.90
CA ALA A 49 8.48 14.81 -2.95
C ALA A 49 8.39 13.27 -2.81
N LEU A 50 8.51 12.47 -3.87
CA LEU A 50 8.27 11.03 -3.80
C LEU A 50 9.41 10.24 -4.43
N LYS A 51 9.96 9.30 -3.65
CA LYS A 51 11.05 8.42 -4.06
C LYS A 51 10.55 7.33 -5.00
N ALA A 52 11.43 6.77 -5.84
CA ALA A 52 11.09 5.70 -6.77
C ALA A 52 10.47 4.49 -6.04
N SER A 53 10.99 4.16 -4.86
CA SER A 53 10.48 3.11 -3.96
C SER A 53 9.01 3.28 -3.61
N THR A 54 8.50 4.51 -3.53
CA THR A 54 7.08 4.76 -3.24
C THR A 54 6.17 4.26 -4.36
N PHE A 55 6.57 4.45 -5.61
CA PHE A 55 5.85 3.96 -6.78
C PHE A 55 5.94 2.43 -6.88
N ILE A 56 7.15 1.89 -6.80
CA ILE A 56 7.38 0.45 -6.97
C ILE A 56 6.75 -0.37 -5.85
N ASN A 57 6.88 0.05 -4.58
CA ASN A 57 6.28 -0.68 -3.46
C ASN A 57 4.76 -0.69 -3.55
N THR A 58 4.15 0.40 -4.03
CA THR A 58 2.71 0.47 -4.28
C THR A 58 2.30 -0.54 -5.36
N LEU A 59 3.06 -0.63 -6.46
CA LEU A 59 2.81 -1.58 -7.53
C LEU A 59 2.94 -3.03 -7.05
N ILE A 60 3.98 -3.35 -6.26
CA ILE A 60 4.18 -4.69 -5.70
C ILE A 60 2.97 -5.09 -4.84
N LEU A 61 2.55 -4.23 -3.89
CA LEU A 61 1.38 -4.55 -3.06
C LEU A 61 0.10 -4.67 -3.88
N SER A 62 -0.10 -3.80 -4.86
CA SER A 62 -1.30 -3.80 -5.69
C SER A 62 -1.38 -5.06 -6.56
N GLN A 63 -0.25 -5.50 -7.12
CA GLN A 63 -0.18 -6.76 -7.86
C GLN A 63 -0.45 -7.98 -6.96
N HIS A 64 0.08 -7.99 -5.74
CA HIS A 64 -0.23 -9.04 -4.77
C HIS A 64 -1.68 -9.00 -4.25
N GLU A 65 -2.35 -7.85 -4.32
CA GLU A 65 -3.79 -7.73 -4.08
C GLU A 65 -4.63 -8.32 -5.24
N GLY A 66 -4.03 -8.45 -6.43
CA GLY A 66 -4.71 -8.89 -7.64
C GLY A 66 -5.19 -7.75 -8.54
N ALA A 67 -4.58 -6.57 -8.45
CA ALA A 67 -4.87 -5.44 -9.33
C ALA A 67 -4.62 -5.76 -10.81
N GLN A 68 -5.48 -5.20 -11.67
CA GLN A 68 -5.43 -5.35 -13.12
C GLN A 68 -5.14 -4.03 -13.83
N CYS A 69 -5.39 -2.89 -13.17
CA CYS A 69 -5.14 -1.57 -13.71
C CYS A 69 -4.54 -0.62 -12.66
N LEU A 70 -4.01 0.53 -13.08
CA LEU A 70 -3.42 1.51 -12.16
C LEU A 70 -4.45 2.08 -11.17
N ASP A 71 -5.73 2.15 -11.55
CA ASP A 71 -6.79 2.67 -10.70
C ASP A 71 -7.08 1.75 -9.49
N ASP A 72 -6.75 0.47 -9.60
CA ASP A 72 -6.88 -0.50 -8.49
C ASP A 72 -5.92 -0.18 -7.34
N THR A 73 -4.85 0.58 -7.57
CA THR A 73 -3.95 1.04 -6.49
C THR A 73 -4.68 1.91 -5.45
N THR A 74 -5.84 2.47 -5.81
CA THR A 74 -6.70 3.22 -4.87
C THR A 74 -7.30 2.33 -3.79
N HIS A 75 -7.37 1.01 -3.98
CA HIS A 75 -7.83 0.07 -2.95
C HIS A 75 -6.90 0.08 -1.73
N ILE A 76 -5.59 0.08 -1.97
CA ILE A 76 -4.57 0.22 -0.93
C ILE A 76 -4.67 1.61 -0.27
N ALA A 77 -4.84 2.67 -1.07
CA ALA A 77 -4.94 4.04 -0.54
C ALA A 77 -6.14 4.22 0.42
N LYS A 78 -7.26 3.55 0.12
CA LYS A 78 -8.51 3.60 0.89
C LYS A 78 -8.48 2.70 2.14
N ASP A 79 -7.64 1.68 2.17
CA ASP A 79 -7.53 0.77 3.32
C ASP A 79 -6.73 1.40 4.46
N LYS A 80 -7.45 2.03 5.40
CA LYS A 80 -6.85 2.70 6.56
C LYS A 80 -6.11 1.72 7.49
N ALA A 81 -6.66 0.52 7.70
CA ALA A 81 -6.04 -0.48 8.57
C ALA A 81 -4.70 -0.94 7.99
N LEU A 82 -4.68 -1.30 6.71
CA LEU A 82 -3.46 -1.73 6.03
C LEU A 82 -2.39 -0.62 6.04
N ARG A 83 -2.79 0.63 5.77
CA ARG A 83 -1.86 1.77 5.76
C ARG A 83 -1.26 2.07 7.13
N LEU A 84 -2.03 1.91 8.20
CA LEU A 84 -1.51 2.07 9.57
C LEU A 84 -0.44 1.04 9.89
N ILE A 85 -0.61 -0.21 9.43
CA ILE A 85 0.32 -1.30 9.74
C ILE A 85 1.57 -1.25 8.85
N THR A 86 1.41 -0.86 7.59
CA THR A 86 2.51 -0.87 6.60
C THR A 86 3.27 0.46 6.49
N ASN A 87 2.70 1.55 7.02
CA ASN A 87 3.22 2.91 6.90
C ASN A 87 3.51 3.35 5.45
N GLN A 88 2.85 2.72 4.46
CA GLN A 88 3.06 3.03 3.06
C GLN A 88 2.37 4.32 2.64
N SER A 89 3.11 5.14 1.89
CA SER A 89 2.57 6.21 1.06
C SER A 89 2.14 5.63 -0.28
N VAL A 90 0.92 5.96 -0.73
CA VAL A 90 0.35 5.46 -1.97
C VAL A 90 0.16 6.64 -2.93
N PRO A 91 0.94 6.75 -4.01
CA PRO A 91 0.76 7.78 -5.03
C PRO A 91 -0.55 7.56 -5.80
N THR A 92 -1.06 8.62 -6.44
CA THR A 92 -2.27 8.51 -7.27
C THR A 92 -1.99 7.68 -8.53
N PRO A 93 -3.00 7.01 -9.12
CA PRO A 93 -2.86 6.29 -10.39
C PRO A 93 -2.25 7.17 -11.50
N GLN A 94 -2.63 8.45 -11.55
CA GLN A 94 -2.07 9.42 -12.47
C GLN A 94 -0.57 9.67 -12.22
N ALA A 95 -0.16 9.86 -10.96
CA ALA A 95 1.25 10.06 -10.62
C ALA A 95 2.09 8.82 -10.97
N ILE A 96 1.56 7.62 -10.73
CA ILE A 96 2.19 6.36 -11.15
C ILE A 96 2.34 6.33 -12.67
N GLY A 97 1.28 6.63 -13.42
CA GLY A 97 1.32 6.67 -14.89
C GLY A 97 2.30 7.71 -15.45
N ILE A 98 2.44 8.86 -14.79
CA ILE A 98 3.45 9.88 -15.15
C ILE A 98 4.87 9.38 -14.85
N TRP A 99 5.08 8.61 -13.78
CA TRP A 99 6.39 8.06 -13.45
C TRP A 99 6.80 6.95 -14.42
N LEU A 100 5.88 6.06 -14.80
CA LEU A 100 6.13 4.93 -15.71
C LEU A 100 6.42 5.32 -17.16
N ARG A 101 5.93 6.49 -17.63
CA ARG A 101 6.14 6.95 -19.02
C ARG A 101 7.48 7.65 -19.27
N ARG A 102 8.33 7.72 -18.24
CA ARG A 102 9.64 8.36 -18.29
C ARG A 102 10.68 7.36 -18.73
#